data_AF-A0AAW8LTR6-F1
#
_entry.id   AF-A0AAW8LTR6-F1
#
_cell.length_a   1.000
_cell.length_b   1.000
_cell.length_c   1.000
_cell.angle_alpha   90.00
_cell.angle_beta   90.00
_cell.angle_gamma   90.00
#
_symmetry.space_group_name_H-M   'P 1'
#
loop_
_entity.id
_entity.type
_entity.pdbx_description
1 polymer ?
#
loop_
_entity_poly.entity_id
_entity_poly.type
_entity_poly.pdbx_seq_one_letter_code
_entity_poly.pdbx_strand_id
1 'polypeptide(L)'
;MKTMTTVIRGLALDVVVVETTQTDAVGIAFYYAEILVRERGTGIQRLVRRTRIPGTGKELVKAVQRHGVRALDGLATATAFPFS
;
A
#
# COMPACT_ATOMS: atom_id res chain seq x y z
N MET A 1 -12.30 12.95 -8.01
CA MET A 1 -11.53 11.89 -7.32
C MET A 1 -10.32 11.55 -8.17
N LYS A 2 -9.14 11.43 -7.57
CA LYS A 2 -7.88 11.08 -8.24
C LYS A 2 -7.27 9.88 -7.54
N THR A 3 -6.89 8.87 -8.30
CA THR A 3 -6.23 7.66 -7.80
C THR A 3 -4.80 7.59 -8.36
N MET A 4 -3.84 7.26 -7.51
CA MET A 4 -2.45 7.04 -7.87
C MET A 4 -2.01 5.67 -7.36
N THR A 5 -1.45 4.86 -8.24
CA THR A 5 -0.96 3.53 -7.89
C THR A 5 0.55 3.51 -7.91
N THR A 6 1.16 3.11 -6.79
CA THR A 6 2.60 2.85 -6.68
C THR A 6 2.81 1.34 -6.56
N VAL A 7 3.69 0.78 -7.40
CA VAL A 7 4.04 -0.64 -7.34
C VAL A 7 5.51 -0.79 -7.00
N ILE A 8 5.78 -1.45 -5.88
CA ILE A 8 7.11 -1.85 -5.45
C ILE A 8 7.27 -3.31 -5.83
N ARG A 9 8.14 -3.58 -6.80
CA ARG A 9 8.32 -4.92 -7.35
C ARG A 9 9.27 -5.74 -6.49
N GLY A 10 8.86 -6.96 -6.16
CA GLY A 10 9.71 -7.93 -5.48
C GLY A 10 9.91 -9.21 -6.31
N LEU A 11 10.67 -10.14 -5.76
CA LEU A 11 10.99 -11.40 -6.42
C LEU A 11 9.75 -12.31 -6.49
N ALA A 12 9.10 -12.56 -5.35
CA ALA A 12 7.92 -13.41 -5.23
C ALA A 12 6.60 -12.62 -5.09
N LEU A 13 6.68 -11.43 -4.50
CA LEU A 13 5.54 -10.59 -4.15
C LEU A 13 5.80 -9.15 -4.60
N ASP A 14 4.78 -8.48 -5.10
CA ASP A 14 4.78 -7.03 -5.27
C ASP A 14 3.98 -6.37 -4.15
N VAL A 15 4.39 -5.17 -3.73
CA VAL A 15 3.56 -4.32 -2.87
C VAL A 15 2.90 -3.26 -3.74
N VAL A 16 1.58 -3.19 -3.69
CA VAL A 16 0.76 -2.25 -4.46
C VAL A 16 0.14 -1.27 -3.48
N VAL A 17 0.44 0.02 -3.63
CA VAL A 17 -0.17 1.08 -2.84
C VAL A 17 -1.08 1.88 -3.75
N VAL A 18 -2.38 1.90 -3.42
CA VAL A 18 -3.39 2.67 -4.14
C VAL A 18 -3.77 3.86 -3.27
N GLU A 19 -3.39 5.06 -3.68
CA GLU A 19 -3.69 6.31 -2.99
C GLU A 19 -4.83 7.02 -3.71
N THR A 20 -5.93 7.24 -3.01
CA THR A 20 -7.09 7.97 -3.53
C THR A 20 -7.23 9.29 -2.78
N THR A 21 -7.32 10.38 -3.53
CA THR A 21 -7.59 11.72 -3.02
C THR A 21 -8.85 12.27 -3.68
N GLN A 22 -9.74 12.84 -2.89
CA GLN A 22 -10.82 13.68 -3.38
C GLN A 22 -10.58 15.12 -2.92
N THR A 23 -10.70 16.03 -3.86
CA THR A 23 -10.66 17.48 -3.61
C THR A 23 -12.00 18.09 -3.97
N ASP A 24 -12.37 19.14 -3.25
CA ASP A 24 -13.52 20.01 -3.52
C ASP A 24 -13.07 21.47 -3.65
N ALA A 25 -14.02 22.41 -3.65
CA ALA A 25 -13.73 23.84 -3.79
C ALA A 25 -12.93 24.44 -2.61
N VAL A 26 -12.87 23.76 -1.46
CA VAL A 26 -12.24 24.24 -0.23
C VAL A 26 -10.89 23.55 0.03
N GLY A 27 -10.67 22.36 -0.55
CA GLY A 27 -9.38 21.68 -0.47
C GLY A 27 -9.49 20.16 -0.64
N ILE A 28 -8.72 19.40 0.14
CA ILE A 28 -8.81 17.93 0.15
C ILE A 28 -10.00 17.52 1.01
N ALA A 29 -11.06 17.04 0.38
CA ALA A 29 -12.23 16.48 1.04
C ALA A 29 -11.87 15.17 1.76
N PHE A 30 -11.11 14.28 1.12
CA PHE A 30 -10.53 13.12 1.79
C PHE A 30 -9.31 12.55 1.10
N TYR A 31 -8.54 11.79 1.87
CA TYR A 31 -7.48 10.92 1.40
C TYR A 31 -7.64 9.54 2.04
N TYR A 32 -7.44 8.48 1.26
CA TYR A 32 -7.22 7.13 1.78
C TYR A 32 -6.20 6.40 0.92
N ALA A 33 -5.44 5.49 1.53
CA ALA A 33 -4.57 4.59 0.81
C ALA A 33 -4.76 3.15 1.26
N GLU A 34 -4.73 2.25 0.27
CA GLU A 34 -4.76 0.81 0.46
C GLU A 34 -3.39 0.25 0.10
N ILE A 35 -2.80 -0.51 1.02
CA ILE A 35 -1.56 -1.23 0.83
C ILE A 35 -1.93 -2.70 0.63
N LEU A 36 -1.64 -3.22 -0.55
CA LEU A 36 -1.91 -4.59 -0.94
C LEU A 36 -0.59 -5.32 -1.21
N VAL A 37 -0.59 -6.63 -0.94
CA VAL A 37 0.44 -7.55 -1.41
C VAL A 37 -0.14 -8.33 -2.59
N ARG A 38 0.61 -8.37 -3.69
CA ARG A 38 0.25 -9.10 -4.90
C ARG A 38 1.24 -10.23 -5.14
N GLU A 39 0.75 -11.45 -5.20
CA GLU A 39 1.55 -12.61 -5.59
C GLU A 39 1.88 -12.57 -7.08
N ARG A 40 3.15 -12.74 -7.44
CA ARG A 40 3.61 -12.56 -8.83
C ARG A 40 3.25 -13.74 -9.74
N GLY A 41 3.16 -14.94 -9.18
CA GLY A 41 2.80 -16.16 -9.91
C GLY A 41 1.30 -16.31 -10.17
N THR A 42 0.46 -15.82 -9.26
CA THR A 42 -1.00 -16.01 -9.30
C THR A 42 -1.75 -14.71 -9.60
N GLY A 43 -1.13 -13.54 -9.39
CA GLY A 43 -1.76 -12.23 -9.49
C GLY A 43 -2.71 -11.91 -8.32
N ILE A 44 -2.87 -12.82 -7.35
CA ILE A 44 -3.77 -12.66 -6.21
C ILE A 44 -3.34 -11.44 -5.39
N GLN A 45 -4.29 -10.55 -5.11
CA GLN A 45 -4.08 -9.37 -4.28
C GLN A 45 -4.73 -9.56 -2.93
N ARG A 46 -4.00 -9.25 -1.86
CA ARG A 46 -4.50 -9.22 -0.49
C ARG A 46 -4.32 -7.82 0.09
N LEU A 47 -5.40 -7.25 0.60
CA LEU A 47 -5.33 -6.02 1.38
C LEU A 47 -4.60 -6.31 2.70
N VAL A 48 -3.54 -5.54 2.96
CA VAL A 48 -2.72 -5.69 4.16
C VAL A 48 -3.01 -4.57 5.15
N ARG A 49 -3.16 -3.34 4.66
CA ARG A 49 -3.39 -2.18 5.52
C ARG A 49 -4.13 -1.09 4.78
N ARG A 50 -4.94 -0.34 5.52
CA ARG A 50 -5.46 0.96 5.11
C ARG A 50 -4.79 2.06 5.93
N THR A 51 -4.57 3.21 5.32
CA THR A 51 -3.99 4.38 5.99
C THR A 51 -4.58 5.67 5.45
N ARG A 52 -4.53 6.73 6.27
CA ARG A 52 -4.93 8.10 5.89
C ARG A 52 -3.72 9.04 5.79
N ILE A 53 -2.51 8.49 5.71
CA ILE A 53 -1.27 9.27 5.61
C ILE A 53 -0.95 9.53 4.13
N PRO A 54 -0.97 10.79 3.66
CA PRO A 54 -0.63 11.13 2.28
C PRO A 54 0.80 10.76 1.91
N GLY A 55 1.02 10.33 0.67
CA GLY A 55 2.35 9.98 0.16
C GLY A 55 2.87 8.63 0.66
N THR A 56 1.98 7.76 1.16
CA THR A 56 2.35 6.43 1.67
C THR A 56 3.14 5.63 0.63
N GLY A 57 2.76 5.67 -0.65
CA GLY A 57 3.47 4.93 -1.69
C GLY A 57 4.91 5.41 -1.84
N LYS A 58 5.12 6.73 -1.87
CA LYS A 58 6.45 7.35 -1.99
C LYS A 58 7.34 7.04 -0.79
N GLU A 59 6.81 7.12 0.43
CA GLU A 59 7.60 6.83 1.62
C GLU A 59 7.97 5.34 1.71
N LEU A 60 7.07 4.45 1.28
CA LEU A 60 7.36 3.02 1.24
C LEU A 60 8.44 2.68 0.21
N VAL A 61 8.42 3.32 -0.97
CA VAL A 61 9.50 3.19 -1.97
C VAL A 61 10.85 3.60 -1.36
N LYS A 62 10.91 4.76 -0.71
CA LYS A 62 12.16 5.22 -0.06
C LYS A 62 12.62 4.26 1.02
N ALA A 63 11.71 3.75 1.85
CA ALA A 63 12.04 2.81 2.91
C ALA A 63 12.62 1.51 2.34
N VAL A 64 12.00 0.96 1.28
CA VAL A 64 12.50 -0.24 0.59
C VAL A 64 13.85 0.01 -0.08
N GLN A 65 14.06 1.18 -0.69
CA GLN A 65 15.37 1.54 -1.27
C GLN A 65 16.47 1.60 -0.21
N ARG A 66 16.16 2.06 1.01
CA ARG A 66 17.14 2.22 2.09
C ARG A 66 17.40 0.94 2.89
N HIS A 67 16.34 0.17 3.14
CA HIS A 67 16.37 -0.95 4.09
C HIS A 67 16.06 -2.31 3.43
N GLY A 68 15.84 -2.33 2.12
CA GLY A 68 15.43 -3.53 1.39
C GLY A 68 14.07 -4.04 1.84
N VAL A 69 13.89 -5.36 1.79
CA VAL A 69 12.63 -6.04 2.14
C VAL A 69 12.24 -5.82 3.61
N ARG A 70 13.20 -5.57 4.51
CA ARG A 70 12.93 -5.32 5.94
C ARG A 70 12.02 -4.12 6.19
N ALA A 71 11.97 -3.16 5.26
CA ALA A 71 11.02 -2.04 5.32
C ALA A 71 9.55 -2.50 5.33
N LEU A 72 9.28 -3.75 4.94
CA LEU A 72 7.95 -4.34 4.83
C LEU A 72 7.60 -5.22 6.04
N ASP A 73 8.51 -5.46 6.99
CA ASP A 73 8.27 -6.37 8.13
C ASP A 73 7.04 -5.95 8.94
N GLY A 74 6.82 -4.64 9.11
CA GLY A 74 5.64 -4.09 9.79
C GLY A 74 4.32 -4.18 9.01
N LEU A 75 4.34 -4.68 7.78
CA LEU A 75 3.14 -4.99 6.98
C LEU A 75 2.74 -6.46 7.13
N ALA A 76 3.63 -7.35 7.55
CA ALA A 76 3.38 -8.79 7.60
C ALA A 76 2.33 -9.21 8.66
N THR A 77 1.91 -8.31 9.56
CA THR A 77 1.03 -8.63 10.71
C THR A 77 -0.47 -8.73 10.37
N ALA A 78 -0.88 -8.67 9.10
CA ALA A 78 -2.30 -8.76 8.72
C ALA A 78 -2.84 -10.21 8.55
N THR A 79 -2.18 -11.20 9.14
CA THR A 79 -2.52 -12.64 9.07
C THR A 79 -2.97 -13.24 10.39
N ALA A 80 -3.76 -12.51 11.18
CA ALA A 80 -4.42 -13.11 12.34
C ALA A 80 -5.84 -12.58 12.52
N PHE A 81 -6.78 -13.02 11.67
CA PHE A 81 -8.18 -13.25 12.06
C PHE A 81 -8.76 -14.34 11.13
N PRO A 82 -8.85 -15.60 11.57
CA PRO A 82 -9.84 -16.50 11.01
C PRO A 82 -11.21 -16.06 11.53
N PHE A 83 -12.23 -16.34 10.72
CA PHE A 83 -13.66 -16.14 11.00
C PHE A 83 -14.05 -16.35 12.47
N SER A 84 -14.93 -15.49 12.99
CA SER A 84 -15.91 -15.81 14.04
C SER A 84 -17.16 -14.97 13.79
#